data_AF-A0A7S0T948-F1
#
_entry.id   AF-A0A7S0T948-F1
#
_cell.length_a   1.000
_cell.length_b   1.000
_cell.length_c   1.000
_cell.angle_alpha   90.00
_cell.angle_beta   90.00
_cell.angle_gamma   90.00
#
_symmetry.space_group_name_H-M   'P 1'
#
loop_
_entity.id
_entity.type
_entity.pdbx_description
1 polymer ?
#
loop_
_entity_poly.entity_id
_entity_poly.type
_entity_poly.pdbx_seq_one_letter_code
_entity_poly.pdbx_strand_id
1 'polypeptide(L)'
;MKSTEPSGTGIFRMANLLKSDCENDTIDGYNTSDFRARKYPRYDGSTLRQCIRMRALAIVEYSDILSKLDVEDAINLVIILFQTGHLNLYSDPEDFQDHFLFSSDESTKKVNQLVLQNSPESNSPLQFPAESISSLDALKDLKLSNVNVISSNMTPDKSMTSIPHMKQRMLCNLTNLDISFWKLEHEGAVLETKIFHLLPKLESITFRIFTGKTEKLYFRNVLSDIGNSFCMCQKTLRSIDMSYSKCTEDELKTLLVDVVPKLPNLVHINMSYNKIESIQRVAECISANRSVTNNSLQILDLSWNAAIGKMHGHKEKASLLMILRAFKGLYNLGNDIDAMAYSLDVKYQLQINHSGRRLTEDFSLVHKTIPKGLIPFVLERAFQKSLDIYPTYWRQERKKDPTGVYYLLQNWSISDFI
;
A
#
# COMPACT_ATOMS: atom_id res chain seq x y z
N MET A 1 9.60 -30.32 40.97
CA MET A 1 9.69 -29.68 39.64
C MET A 1 8.96 -30.56 38.63
N LYS A 2 7.73 -30.18 38.25
CA LYS A 2 7.05 -30.74 37.08
C LYS A 2 6.83 -29.57 36.13
N SER A 3 7.47 -29.67 34.97
CA SER A 3 7.31 -28.77 33.83
C SER A 3 5.83 -28.79 33.41
N THR A 4 5.20 -27.62 33.39
CA THR A 4 3.91 -27.39 32.74
C THR A 4 4.20 -26.92 31.32
N GLU A 5 4.13 -27.85 30.37
CA GLU A 5 4.05 -27.50 28.95
C GLU A 5 2.70 -26.79 28.66
N PRO A 6 2.65 -25.78 27.78
CA PRO A 6 1.40 -25.12 27.43
C PRO A 6 0.53 -26.05 26.61
N SER A 7 -0.69 -26.32 27.10
CA SER A 7 -1.70 -27.14 26.43
C SER A 7 -2.23 -26.46 25.17
N GLY A 8 -1.62 -26.75 24.02
CA GLY A 8 -2.20 -26.50 22.68
C GLY A 8 -3.34 -27.45 22.30
N THR A 9 -3.91 -28.20 23.25
CA THR A 9 -4.78 -29.35 22.97
C THR A 9 -6.24 -29.02 22.68
N GLY A 10 -6.69 -27.78 22.85
CA GLY A 10 -8.10 -27.38 22.68
C GLY A 10 -8.58 -27.46 21.23
N ILE A 11 -7.87 -26.84 20.30
CA ILE A 11 -8.21 -26.83 18.86
C ILE A 11 -8.08 -28.24 18.28
N PHE A 12 -7.02 -28.97 18.62
CA PHE A 12 -6.81 -30.34 18.13
C PHE A 12 -7.87 -31.32 18.62
N ARG A 13 -8.39 -31.16 19.85
CA ARG A 13 -9.48 -32.02 20.34
C ARG A 13 -10.78 -31.75 19.58
N MET A 14 -11.05 -30.49 19.24
CA MET A 14 -12.21 -30.09 18.46
C MET A 14 -12.08 -30.52 17.00
N ALA A 15 -10.90 -30.38 16.40
CA ALA A 15 -10.58 -30.87 15.04
C ALA A 15 -10.70 -32.40 14.94
N ASN A 16 -10.17 -33.14 15.91
CA ASN A 16 -10.24 -34.60 15.94
C ASN A 16 -11.67 -35.12 16.21
N LEU A 17 -12.44 -34.45 17.06
CA LEU A 17 -13.87 -34.74 17.25
C LEU A 17 -14.65 -34.50 15.95
N LEU A 18 -14.40 -33.36 15.29
CA LEU A 18 -15.05 -33.02 14.03
C LEU A 18 -14.62 -33.93 12.87
N LYS A 19 -13.38 -34.44 12.88
CA LYS A 19 -12.89 -35.43 11.90
C LYS A 19 -13.56 -36.80 12.10
N SER A 20 -13.65 -37.29 13.35
CA SER A 20 -14.35 -38.55 13.64
C SER A 20 -15.85 -38.49 13.35
N ASP A 21 -16.45 -37.30 13.49
CA ASP A 21 -17.86 -37.03 13.19
C ASP A 21 -18.11 -36.80 11.68
N CYS A 22 -17.08 -36.51 10.87
CA CYS A 22 -17.19 -36.38 9.41
C CYS A 22 -16.99 -37.72 8.68
N GLU A 23 -16.16 -38.62 9.23
CA GLU A 23 -15.89 -39.95 8.66
C GLU A 23 -17.01 -40.96 8.96
N ASN A 24 -17.83 -40.70 9.98
CA ASN A 24 -19.05 -41.43 10.25
C ASN A 24 -20.24 -40.56 9.82
N ASP A 25 -21.04 -41.00 8.84
CA ASP A 25 -22.25 -40.30 8.37
C ASP A 25 -23.36 -40.12 9.45
N THR A 26 -23.04 -40.26 10.73
CA THR A 26 -23.97 -40.15 11.86
C THR A 26 -23.95 -38.77 12.49
N ILE A 27 -24.39 -37.74 11.75
CA ILE A 27 -24.84 -36.47 12.35
C ILE A 27 -26.36 -36.55 12.67
N ASP A 28 -26.76 -37.61 13.37
CA ASP A 28 -28.13 -37.78 13.87
C ASP A 28 -28.22 -37.72 15.41
N GLY A 29 -27.09 -37.53 16.10
CA GLY A 29 -27.02 -37.52 17.57
C GLY A 29 -27.13 -36.15 18.24
N TYR A 30 -27.07 -35.03 17.51
CA TYR A 30 -27.15 -33.70 18.12
C TYR A 30 -28.61 -33.29 18.33
N ASN A 31 -29.00 -33.21 19.60
CA ASN A 31 -30.30 -32.67 20.00
C ASN A 31 -30.38 -31.18 19.61
N THR A 32 -31.13 -30.90 18.54
CA THR A 32 -31.32 -29.56 17.97
C THR A 32 -31.94 -28.55 18.94
N SER A 33 -32.42 -28.99 20.11
CA SER A 33 -32.96 -28.11 21.16
C SER A 33 -31.91 -27.21 21.81
N ASP A 34 -30.64 -27.64 21.90
CA ASP A 34 -29.62 -26.87 22.62
C ASP A 34 -29.03 -25.72 21.79
N PHE A 35 -28.99 -25.88 20.45
CA PHE A 35 -28.49 -24.83 19.55
C PHE A 35 -29.56 -23.78 19.18
N ARG A 36 -30.85 -24.15 19.19
CA ARG A 36 -31.95 -23.20 18.94
C ARG A 36 -32.13 -22.18 20.06
N ALA A 37 -31.59 -22.42 21.24
CA ALA A 37 -31.86 -21.59 22.41
C ALA A 37 -30.98 -20.33 22.52
N ARG A 38 -29.89 -20.17 21.76
CA ARG A 38 -29.00 -18.99 21.90
C ARG A 38 -28.47 -18.50 20.54
N LYS A 39 -29.06 -17.40 20.07
CA LYS A 39 -28.58 -16.44 19.04
C LYS A 39 -28.87 -16.59 17.54
N TYR A 40 -29.31 -17.72 16.97
CA TYR A 40 -29.48 -17.81 15.50
C TYR A 40 -30.76 -18.53 15.04
N PRO A 41 -31.94 -17.89 15.09
CA PRO A 41 -33.24 -18.56 14.91
C PRO A 41 -33.73 -18.71 13.44
N ARG A 42 -32.89 -18.53 12.42
CA ARG A 42 -33.36 -18.48 11.00
C ARG A 42 -32.62 -19.33 9.97
N TYR A 43 -31.63 -20.13 10.36
CA TYR A 43 -30.95 -20.99 9.40
C TYR A 43 -31.63 -22.36 9.31
N ASP A 44 -31.87 -22.84 8.09
CA ASP A 44 -32.29 -24.23 7.90
C ASP A 44 -31.21 -25.18 8.46
N GLY A 45 -31.63 -26.31 9.01
CA GLY A 45 -30.71 -27.24 9.68
C GLY A 45 -29.67 -27.87 8.75
N SER A 46 -29.93 -27.93 7.44
CA SER A 46 -28.97 -28.41 6.42
C SER A 46 -27.85 -27.39 6.19
N THR A 47 -28.17 -26.11 6.00
CA THR A 47 -27.21 -25.02 5.83
C THR A 47 -26.30 -24.90 7.06
N LEU A 48 -26.86 -24.97 8.27
CA LEU A 48 -26.06 -24.92 9.49
C LEU A 48 -25.11 -26.13 9.59
N ARG A 49 -25.58 -27.34 9.29
CA ARG A 49 -24.75 -28.56 9.28
C ARG A 49 -23.65 -28.49 8.23
N GLN A 50 -23.94 -27.97 7.05
CA GLN A 50 -22.95 -27.81 5.99
C GLN A 50 -21.91 -26.75 6.35
N CYS A 51 -22.30 -25.62 6.96
CA CYS A 51 -21.35 -24.64 7.50
C CYS A 51 -20.46 -25.23 8.61
N ILE A 52 -21.02 -26.03 9.50
CA ILE A 52 -20.25 -26.71 10.56
C ILE A 52 -19.28 -27.72 9.95
N ARG A 53 -19.72 -28.52 8.97
CA ARG A 53 -18.89 -29.51 8.25
C ARG A 53 -17.76 -28.84 7.45
N MET A 54 -18.03 -27.75 6.75
CA MET A 54 -17.00 -26.99 6.03
C MET A 54 -16.00 -26.34 6.98
N ARG A 55 -16.46 -25.79 8.11
CA ARG A 55 -15.58 -25.25 9.15
C ARG A 55 -14.72 -26.33 9.79
N ALA A 56 -15.31 -27.49 10.07
CA ALA A 56 -14.62 -28.68 10.56
C ALA A 56 -13.52 -29.15 9.61
N LEU A 57 -13.86 -29.31 8.33
CA LEU A 57 -12.93 -29.76 7.29
C LEU A 57 -11.79 -28.74 7.09
N ALA A 58 -12.08 -27.44 7.01
CA ALA A 58 -11.02 -26.43 6.98
C ALA A 58 -10.16 -26.41 8.25
N ILE A 59 -10.75 -26.63 9.43
CA ILE A 59 -9.95 -26.72 10.66
C ILE A 59 -9.01 -27.94 10.62
N VAL A 60 -9.43 -29.05 10.01
CA VAL A 60 -8.59 -30.26 9.88
C VAL A 60 -7.53 -30.08 8.79
N GLU A 61 -7.94 -29.60 7.62
CA GLU A 61 -7.11 -29.44 6.43
C GLU A 61 -6.07 -28.31 6.59
N TYR A 62 -6.44 -27.24 7.29
CA TYR A 62 -5.55 -26.11 7.62
C TYR A 62 -5.07 -26.14 9.08
N SER A 63 -5.18 -27.28 9.78
CA SER A 63 -4.84 -27.40 11.21
C SER A 63 -3.41 -26.94 11.53
N ASP A 64 -2.43 -27.32 10.70
CA ASP A 64 -1.02 -26.96 10.87
C ASP A 64 -0.78 -25.44 10.72
N ILE A 65 -1.59 -24.79 9.89
CA ILE A 65 -1.53 -23.35 9.61
C ILE A 65 -2.26 -22.58 10.72
N LEU A 66 -3.47 -23.00 11.07
CA LEU A 66 -4.30 -22.36 12.09
C LEU A 66 -3.75 -22.56 13.52
N SER A 67 -3.03 -23.66 13.78
CA SER A 67 -2.43 -23.92 15.10
C SER A 67 -1.32 -22.92 15.49
N LYS A 68 -0.79 -22.17 14.52
CA LYS A 68 0.20 -21.12 14.73
C LYS A 68 -0.41 -19.80 15.18
N LEU A 69 -1.72 -19.63 14.98
CA LEU A 69 -2.46 -18.43 15.35
C LEU A 69 -3.03 -18.53 16.76
N ASP A 70 -3.37 -17.37 17.34
CA ASP A 70 -4.32 -17.36 18.44
C ASP A 70 -5.72 -17.79 17.97
N VAL A 71 -6.55 -18.20 18.93
CA VAL A 71 -7.86 -18.79 18.65
C VAL A 71 -8.80 -17.80 17.96
N GLU A 72 -8.74 -16.52 18.34
CA GLU A 72 -9.63 -15.49 17.80
C GLU A 72 -9.27 -15.20 16.34
N ASP A 73 -7.98 -15.01 16.06
CA ASP A 73 -7.48 -14.79 14.71
C ASP A 73 -7.69 -16.01 13.81
N ALA A 74 -7.48 -17.23 14.32
CA ALA A 74 -7.79 -18.46 13.57
C ALA A 74 -9.28 -18.53 13.17
N ILE A 75 -10.19 -18.19 14.10
CA ILE A 75 -11.63 -18.17 13.82
C ILE A 75 -11.96 -17.09 12.79
N ASN A 76 -11.43 -15.87 12.97
CA ASN A 76 -11.66 -14.77 12.06
C ASN A 76 -11.16 -15.09 10.65
N LEU A 77 -9.99 -15.70 10.54
CA LEU A 77 -9.42 -16.15 9.28
C LEU A 77 -10.31 -17.18 8.59
N VAL A 78 -10.81 -18.17 9.32
CA VAL A 78 -11.76 -19.15 8.78
C VAL A 78 -13.05 -18.47 8.30
N ILE A 79 -13.54 -17.45 9.00
CA ILE A 79 -14.71 -16.68 8.56
C ILE A 79 -14.40 -15.89 7.28
N ILE A 80 -13.25 -15.23 7.21
CA ILE A 80 -12.77 -14.52 6.00
C ILE A 80 -12.76 -15.48 4.82
N LEU A 81 -12.12 -16.64 4.98
CA LEU A 81 -12.01 -17.69 3.95
C LEU A 81 -13.36 -18.22 3.49
N PHE A 82 -14.29 -18.37 4.42
CA PHE A 82 -15.65 -18.82 4.12
C PHE A 82 -16.41 -17.75 3.32
N GLN A 83 -16.37 -16.50 3.78
CA GLN A 83 -17.10 -15.37 3.17
C GLN A 83 -16.57 -15.03 1.77
N THR A 84 -15.27 -15.19 1.57
CA THR A 84 -14.61 -14.94 0.28
C THR A 84 -14.79 -16.09 -0.72
N GLY A 85 -15.39 -17.22 -0.30
CA GLY A 85 -15.60 -18.39 -1.15
C GLY A 85 -14.36 -19.27 -1.36
N HIS A 86 -13.19 -18.88 -0.81
CA HIS A 86 -11.95 -19.65 -0.92
C HIS A 86 -12.04 -21.03 -0.26
N LEU A 87 -12.93 -21.18 0.72
CA LEU A 87 -13.13 -22.43 1.46
C LEU A 87 -13.86 -23.53 0.65
N ASN A 88 -14.50 -23.17 -0.48
CA ASN A 88 -15.25 -24.11 -1.32
C ASN A 88 -14.59 -24.40 -2.69
N LEU A 89 -13.49 -23.70 -3.03
CA LEU A 89 -12.96 -23.65 -4.39
C LEU A 89 -11.72 -24.51 -4.62
N TYR A 90 -11.04 -24.96 -3.57
CA TYR A 90 -9.79 -25.70 -3.70
C TYR A 90 -9.93 -27.07 -3.04
N SER A 91 -9.83 -28.12 -3.86
CA SER A 91 -9.71 -29.50 -3.42
C SER A 91 -8.26 -29.88 -3.10
N ASP A 92 -7.31 -28.98 -3.39
CA ASP A 92 -5.87 -29.14 -3.13
C ASP A 92 -5.37 -28.03 -2.18
N PRO A 93 -4.78 -28.37 -1.03
CA PRO A 93 -4.17 -27.42 -0.09
C PRO A 93 -3.02 -26.59 -0.67
N GLU A 94 -2.35 -27.04 -1.73
CA GLU A 94 -1.25 -26.28 -2.36
C GLU A 94 -1.79 -25.07 -3.15
N ASP A 95 -2.86 -25.23 -3.93
CA ASP A 95 -3.51 -24.13 -4.65
C ASP A 95 -4.05 -23.05 -3.69
N PHE A 96 -4.47 -23.45 -2.48
CA PHE A 96 -4.94 -22.54 -1.45
C PHE A 96 -3.84 -21.56 -0.97
N GLN A 97 -2.58 -22.02 -0.89
CA GLN A 97 -1.47 -21.17 -0.47
C GLN A 97 -1.18 -20.05 -1.47
N ASP A 98 -1.44 -20.26 -2.76
CA ASP A 98 -1.20 -19.25 -3.80
C ASP A 98 -2.23 -18.11 -3.80
N HIS A 99 -3.41 -18.33 -3.22
CA HIS A 99 -4.52 -17.38 -3.24
C HIS A 99 -4.78 -16.66 -1.91
N PHE A 100 -4.31 -17.24 -0.81
CA PHE A 100 -4.50 -16.69 0.52
C PHE A 100 -3.24 -16.82 1.36
N LEU A 101 -2.51 -15.72 1.48
CA LEU A 101 -1.28 -15.65 2.26
C LEU A 101 -1.50 -14.77 3.48
N PHE A 102 -1.25 -15.30 4.66
CA PHE A 102 -1.17 -14.51 5.87
C PHE A 102 0.15 -14.80 6.57
N SER A 103 0.65 -13.81 7.31
CA SER A 103 1.72 -14.02 8.27
C SER A 103 1.28 -13.57 9.65
N SER A 104 1.88 -14.17 10.66
CA SER A 104 1.60 -13.88 12.06
C SER A 104 2.87 -13.44 12.76
N ASP A 105 2.71 -12.57 13.75
CA ASP A 105 3.79 -12.20 14.65
C ASP A 105 4.07 -13.37 15.60
N GLU A 106 5.28 -13.94 15.55
CA GLU A 106 5.64 -15.14 16.31
C GLU A 106 5.44 -14.99 17.82
N SER A 107 5.58 -13.77 18.35
CA SER A 107 5.50 -13.50 19.79
C SER A 107 4.06 -13.40 20.28
N THR A 108 3.17 -12.84 19.46
CA THR A 108 1.76 -12.62 19.81
C THR A 108 0.82 -13.65 19.20
N LYS A 109 1.28 -14.39 18.18
CA LYS A 109 0.50 -15.29 17.32
C LYS A 109 -0.66 -14.60 16.59
N LYS A 110 -0.60 -13.27 16.48
CA LYS A 110 -1.61 -12.47 15.81
C LYS A 110 -1.28 -12.26 14.35
N VAL A 111 -2.29 -12.21 13.49
CA VAL A 111 -2.18 -11.90 12.06
C VAL A 111 -1.74 -10.45 11.90
N ASN A 112 -0.53 -10.26 11.41
CA ASN A 112 0.03 -8.94 11.14
C ASN A 112 -0.01 -8.59 9.64
N GLN A 113 -0.14 -9.60 8.77
CA GLN A 113 -0.26 -9.45 7.34
C GLN A 113 -1.37 -10.34 6.79
N LEU A 114 -2.18 -9.78 5.90
CA LEU A 114 -3.23 -10.49 5.18
C LEU A 114 -3.17 -10.16 3.68
N VAL A 115 -3.12 -11.18 2.85
CA VAL A 115 -3.18 -11.09 1.38
C VAL A 115 -4.43 -11.84 0.92
N LEU A 116 -5.34 -11.10 0.30
CA LEU A 116 -6.54 -11.63 -0.35
C LEU A 116 -6.34 -11.53 -1.86
N GLN A 117 -6.21 -12.67 -2.54
CA GLN A 117 -5.99 -12.71 -3.99
C GLN A 117 -7.03 -13.59 -4.67
N ASN A 118 -7.87 -12.99 -5.51
CA ASN A 118 -8.77 -13.78 -6.35
C ASN A 118 -8.03 -14.33 -7.57
N SER A 119 -8.49 -15.44 -8.14
CA SER A 119 -7.99 -15.92 -9.44
C SER A 119 -8.40 -14.96 -10.57
N PRO A 120 -7.51 -14.62 -11.53
CA PRO A 120 -7.83 -13.76 -12.68
C PRO A 120 -9.03 -14.23 -13.49
N GLU A 121 -9.27 -15.54 -13.47
CA GLU A 121 -10.34 -16.22 -14.20
C GLU A 121 -11.66 -16.27 -13.42
N SER A 122 -11.63 -15.94 -12.13
CA SER A 122 -12.81 -15.93 -11.27
C SER A 122 -13.69 -14.72 -11.59
N ASN A 123 -14.77 -14.97 -12.32
CA ASN A 123 -15.84 -13.98 -12.50
C ASN A 123 -16.65 -13.74 -11.21
N SER A 124 -16.42 -14.53 -10.16
CA SER A 124 -17.13 -14.37 -8.90
C SER A 124 -16.54 -13.20 -8.11
N PRO A 125 -17.37 -12.25 -7.66
CA PRO A 125 -16.93 -11.20 -6.76
C PRO A 125 -16.42 -11.79 -5.46
N LEU A 126 -15.19 -11.44 -5.09
CA LEU A 126 -14.73 -11.72 -3.74
C LEU A 126 -15.50 -10.79 -2.80
N GLN A 127 -16.41 -11.35 -2.01
CA GLN A 127 -17.08 -10.57 -0.98
C GLN A 127 -16.04 -10.15 0.05
N PHE A 128 -15.81 -8.85 0.18
CA PHE A 128 -14.88 -8.31 1.16
C PHE A 128 -15.41 -8.56 2.57
N PRO A 129 -14.75 -9.42 3.39
CA PRO A 129 -15.25 -9.82 4.70
C PRO A 129 -14.93 -8.75 5.74
N ALA A 130 -15.54 -7.59 5.56
CA ALA A 130 -15.30 -6.37 6.33
C ALA A 130 -15.28 -6.63 7.84
N GLU A 131 -16.32 -7.28 8.36
CA GLU A 131 -16.47 -7.55 9.80
C GLU A 131 -15.36 -8.45 10.34
N SER A 132 -14.88 -9.40 9.55
CA SER A 132 -13.92 -10.43 9.97
C SER A 132 -12.47 -9.96 9.85
N ILE A 133 -12.15 -9.14 8.84
CA ILE A 133 -10.84 -8.46 8.77
C ILE A 133 -10.69 -7.52 9.96
N SER A 134 -11.80 -6.92 10.34
CA SER A 134 -11.79 -5.84 11.28
C SER A 134 -11.44 -6.32 12.71
N SER A 135 -11.67 -7.59 13.05
CA SER A 135 -11.28 -8.17 14.33
C SER A 135 -9.77 -8.47 14.45
N LEU A 136 -9.01 -8.34 13.37
CA LEU A 136 -7.55 -8.51 13.34
C LEU A 136 -6.85 -7.24 13.85
N ASP A 137 -6.82 -7.04 15.17
CA ASP A 137 -6.31 -5.81 15.78
C ASP A 137 -4.80 -5.58 15.58
N ALA A 138 -4.02 -6.63 15.28
CA ALA A 138 -2.59 -6.54 14.98
C ALA A 138 -2.26 -6.34 13.49
N LEU A 139 -3.27 -6.27 12.62
CA LEU A 139 -3.06 -6.17 11.17
C LEU A 139 -2.35 -4.86 10.80
N LYS A 140 -1.16 -5.00 10.20
CA LYS A 140 -0.31 -3.90 9.71
C LYS A 140 -0.28 -3.84 8.20
N ASP A 141 -0.35 -4.99 7.54
CA ASP A 141 -0.20 -5.14 6.10
C ASP A 141 -1.44 -5.80 5.50
N LEU A 142 -2.18 -5.07 4.67
CA LEU A 142 -3.33 -5.60 3.95
C LEU A 142 -3.11 -5.48 2.45
N LYS A 143 -3.12 -6.62 1.75
CA LYS A 143 -3.03 -6.68 0.28
C LYS A 143 -4.30 -7.28 -0.30
N LEU A 144 -4.90 -6.55 -1.23
CA LEU A 144 -6.12 -6.91 -1.94
C LEU A 144 -5.77 -6.97 -3.42
N SER A 145 -5.62 -8.17 -3.95
CA SER A 145 -5.26 -8.41 -5.34
C SER A 145 -6.44 -9.02 -6.10
N ASN A 146 -6.76 -8.46 -7.27
CA ASN A 146 -7.78 -9.01 -8.18
C ASN A 146 -9.17 -9.16 -7.55
N VAL A 147 -9.51 -8.28 -6.61
CA VAL A 147 -10.80 -8.29 -5.92
C VAL A 147 -11.84 -7.62 -6.81
N ASN A 148 -12.83 -8.39 -7.26
CA ASN A 148 -14.04 -7.88 -7.90
C ASN A 148 -14.97 -7.32 -6.82
N VAL A 149 -14.88 -6.01 -6.55
CA VAL A 149 -15.81 -5.33 -5.65
C VAL A 149 -17.08 -5.01 -6.44
N ILE A 150 -18.06 -5.91 -6.39
CA ILE A 150 -19.40 -5.56 -6.84
C ILE A 150 -20.00 -4.62 -5.80
N SER A 151 -20.08 -3.34 -6.14
CA SER A 151 -21.05 -2.43 -5.53
C SER A 151 -22.42 -3.06 -5.76
N SER A 152 -22.96 -3.78 -4.79
CA SER A 152 -24.30 -4.34 -4.89
C SER A 152 -25.24 -3.21 -5.30
N ASN A 153 -25.95 -3.37 -6.42
CA ASN A 153 -26.98 -2.45 -6.93
C ASN A 153 -28.20 -2.41 -6.01
N MET A 154 -27.98 -2.12 -4.73
CA MET A 154 -29.04 -1.71 -3.83
C MET A 154 -29.26 -0.23 -4.04
N THR A 155 -30.53 0.11 -4.22
CA THR A 155 -31.05 1.47 -4.21
C THR A 155 -30.28 2.37 -3.24
N PRO A 156 -29.93 3.61 -3.63
CA PRO A 156 -29.08 4.53 -2.86
C PRO A 156 -29.54 4.81 -1.41
N ASP A 157 -30.75 4.37 -1.03
CA ASP A 157 -31.31 4.59 0.30
C ASP A 157 -30.93 3.56 1.38
N LYS A 158 -30.40 2.35 1.07
CA LYS A 158 -30.31 1.31 2.13
C LYS A 158 -29.09 0.38 2.21
N SER A 159 -28.14 0.35 1.28
CA SER A 159 -26.93 -0.45 1.55
C SER A 159 -25.70 0.00 0.77
N MET A 160 -24.92 0.88 1.38
CA MET A 160 -23.46 0.70 1.47
C MET A 160 -22.87 1.46 2.67
N THR A 161 -23.71 1.86 3.63
CA THR A 161 -23.28 2.37 4.95
C THR A 161 -22.64 1.31 5.85
N SER A 162 -22.35 0.11 5.34
CA SER A 162 -21.64 -0.93 6.10
C SER A 162 -20.11 -0.72 6.15
N ILE A 163 -19.50 0.03 5.23
CA ILE A 163 -18.10 0.48 5.38
C ILE A 163 -17.96 1.56 6.47
N PRO A 164 -18.82 2.60 6.58
CA PRO A 164 -18.69 3.60 7.64
C PRO A 164 -19.05 3.06 9.03
N HIS A 165 -19.69 1.88 9.11
CA HIS A 165 -19.87 1.12 10.35
C HIS A 165 -18.77 0.06 10.61
N MET A 166 -17.78 -0.10 9.72
CA MET A 166 -16.49 -0.69 10.13
C MET A 166 -15.99 0.16 11.29
N LYS A 167 -16.08 -0.38 12.50
CA LYS A 167 -15.78 0.36 13.72
C LYS A 167 -14.41 1.01 13.54
N GLN A 168 -14.36 2.32 13.77
CA GLN A 168 -13.20 3.22 13.78
C GLN A 168 -11.92 2.65 14.45
N ARG A 169 -12.03 1.55 15.20
CA ARG A 169 -10.94 0.82 15.84
C ARG A 169 -10.11 -0.04 14.88
N MET A 170 -10.64 -0.48 13.75
CA MET A 170 -10.18 -1.75 13.16
C MET A 170 -9.06 -1.63 12.13
N LEU A 171 -8.78 -0.43 11.63
CA LEU A 171 -7.62 -0.19 10.74
C LEU A 171 -6.64 0.82 11.34
N CYS A 172 -6.73 1.09 12.64
CA CYS A 172 -5.86 2.06 13.31
C CYS A 172 -4.39 1.63 13.37
N ASN A 173 -4.10 0.35 13.14
CA ASN A 173 -2.75 -0.23 13.11
C ASN A 173 -2.23 -0.51 11.70
N LEU A 174 -3.06 -0.33 10.68
CA LEU A 174 -2.66 -0.60 9.30
C LEU A 174 -1.61 0.43 8.85
N THR A 175 -0.41 -0.06 8.50
CA THR A 175 0.70 0.74 8.00
C THR A 175 0.83 0.63 6.49
N ASN A 176 0.41 -0.48 5.88
CA ASN A 176 0.52 -0.69 4.44
C ASN A 176 -0.81 -1.21 3.88
N LEU A 177 -1.31 -0.53 2.85
CA LEU A 177 -2.49 -0.93 2.10
C LEU A 177 -2.13 -1.10 0.62
N ASP A 178 -2.24 -2.32 0.11
CA ASP A 178 -2.01 -2.62 -1.30
C ASP A 178 -3.33 -3.03 -1.94
N ILE A 179 -3.78 -2.25 -2.91
CA ILE A 179 -4.98 -2.48 -3.69
C ILE A 179 -4.55 -2.61 -5.15
N SER A 180 -4.38 -3.86 -5.59
CA SER A 180 -3.83 -4.20 -6.88
C SER A 180 -4.81 -5.02 -7.72
N PHE A 181 -4.72 -4.85 -9.04
CA PHE A 181 -5.50 -5.54 -10.07
C PHE A 181 -7.01 -5.44 -9.88
N TRP A 182 -7.50 -4.34 -9.31
CA TRP A 182 -8.93 -4.13 -9.15
C TRP A 182 -9.64 -3.97 -10.49
N LYS A 183 -10.80 -4.61 -10.62
CA LYS A 183 -11.70 -4.45 -11.75
C LYS A 183 -13.00 -3.82 -11.25
N LEU A 184 -13.25 -2.58 -11.64
CA LEU A 184 -14.46 -1.85 -11.30
C LEU A 184 -15.46 -1.97 -12.44
N GLU A 185 -16.43 -2.87 -12.31
CA GLU A 185 -17.40 -3.18 -13.37
C GLU A 185 -18.50 -2.13 -13.55
N HIS A 186 -18.66 -1.19 -12.61
CA HIS A 186 -19.75 -0.19 -12.64
C HIS A 186 -19.24 1.24 -12.46
N GLU A 187 -19.69 2.14 -13.35
CA GLU A 187 -19.39 3.58 -13.32
C GLU A 187 -19.89 4.32 -12.07
N GLY A 188 -20.74 3.68 -11.26
CA GLY A 188 -21.27 4.21 -10.00
C GLY A 188 -20.63 3.68 -8.73
N ALA A 189 -19.68 2.74 -8.79
CA ALA A 189 -19.00 2.20 -7.61
C ALA A 189 -17.99 3.23 -7.08
N VAL A 190 -18.52 4.28 -6.44
CA VAL A 190 -17.70 5.22 -5.67
C VAL A 190 -17.34 4.51 -4.38
N LEU A 191 -16.10 4.04 -4.29
CA LEU A 191 -15.54 3.69 -2.98
C LEU A 191 -15.77 4.88 -2.07
N GLU A 192 -16.38 4.66 -0.92
CA GLU A 192 -16.61 5.75 0.02
C GLU A 192 -15.27 6.47 0.26
N THR A 193 -15.22 7.73 -0.17
CA THR A 193 -14.04 8.60 -0.19
C THR A 193 -13.67 9.07 1.21
N LYS A 194 -13.74 8.17 2.18
CA LYS A 194 -13.49 8.40 3.59
C LYS A 194 -12.70 7.27 4.23
N ILE A 195 -12.24 6.28 3.47
CA ILE A 195 -11.49 5.15 4.03
C ILE A 195 -10.19 5.63 4.69
N PHE A 196 -9.53 6.66 4.15
CA PHE A 196 -8.29 7.19 4.73
C PHE A 196 -8.50 7.96 6.04
N HIS A 197 -9.75 8.37 6.35
CA HIS A 197 -10.08 8.91 7.67
C HIS A 197 -9.98 7.86 8.79
N LEU A 198 -9.98 6.57 8.45
CA LEU A 198 -9.92 5.47 9.40
C LEU A 198 -8.50 4.88 9.54
N LEU A 199 -7.51 5.47 8.86
CA LEU A 199 -6.18 4.89 8.68
C LEU A 199 -5.05 5.81 9.22
N PRO A 200 -5.05 6.18 10.52
CA PRO A 200 -4.14 7.17 11.08
C PRO A 200 -2.65 6.78 11.07
N LYS A 201 -2.31 5.50 10.90
CA LYS A 201 -0.93 4.99 10.90
C LYS A 201 -0.44 4.57 9.51
N LEU A 202 -1.21 4.82 8.47
CA LEU A 202 -0.88 4.37 7.12
C LEU A 202 0.37 5.10 6.61
N GLU A 203 1.39 4.32 6.27
CA GLU A 203 2.69 4.78 5.78
C GLU A 203 2.87 4.52 4.28
N SER A 204 2.23 3.48 3.74
CA SER A 204 2.33 3.13 2.32
C SER A 204 0.97 2.78 1.74
N ILE A 205 0.70 3.28 0.53
CA ILE A 205 -0.46 2.88 -0.25
C ILE A 205 -0.04 2.50 -1.66
N THR A 206 -0.52 1.36 -2.13
CA THR A 206 -0.36 0.90 -3.51
C THR A 206 -1.72 0.79 -4.17
N PHE A 207 -1.85 1.39 -5.36
CA PHE A 207 -2.99 1.29 -6.26
C PHE A 207 -2.49 0.88 -7.64
N ARG A 208 -2.81 -0.34 -8.08
CA ARG A 208 -2.46 -0.81 -9.43
C ARG A 208 -3.72 -1.26 -10.13
N ILE A 209 -4.33 -0.43 -10.97
CA ILE A 209 -5.64 -0.71 -11.57
C ILE A 209 -5.48 -0.94 -13.08
N PHE A 210 -5.82 -2.13 -13.56
CA PHE A 210 -5.47 -2.57 -14.93
C PHE A 210 -6.61 -2.43 -15.96
N THR A 211 -7.89 -2.36 -15.58
CA THR A 211 -8.99 -2.31 -16.58
C THR A 211 -10.17 -1.37 -16.25
N GLY A 212 -10.59 -0.55 -17.24
CA GLY A 212 -11.86 0.22 -17.21
C GLY A 212 -11.78 1.71 -17.58
N LYS A 213 -12.92 2.32 -17.93
CA LYS A 213 -13.08 3.79 -18.03
C LYS A 213 -13.27 4.45 -16.65
N THR A 214 -13.72 3.66 -15.68
CA THR A 214 -14.03 4.03 -14.29
C THR A 214 -12.81 4.37 -13.44
N GLU A 215 -11.64 3.89 -13.86
CA GLU A 215 -10.35 4.07 -13.18
C GLU A 215 -10.05 5.53 -12.88
N LYS A 216 -10.23 6.41 -13.86
CA LYS A 216 -9.88 7.83 -13.73
C LYS A 216 -10.64 8.53 -12.60
N LEU A 217 -11.93 8.22 -12.47
CA LEU A 217 -12.77 8.81 -11.42
C LEU A 217 -12.32 8.33 -10.04
N TYR A 218 -11.99 7.04 -9.93
CA TYR A 218 -11.49 6.45 -8.70
C TYR A 218 -10.19 7.10 -8.24
N PHE A 219 -9.22 7.29 -9.13
CA PHE A 219 -7.95 7.94 -8.78
C PHE A 219 -8.15 9.36 -8.27
N ARG A 220 -8.98 10.15 -8.95
CA ARG A 220 -9.28 11.51 -8.51
C ARG A 220 -9.96 11.53 -7.16
N ASN A 221 -10.83 10.57 -6.89
CA ASN A 221 -11.49 10.42 -5.60
C ASN A 221 -10.50 10.06 -4.49
N VAL A 222 -9.58 9.12 -4.74
CA VAL A 222 -8.51 8.76 -3.81
C VAL A 222 -7.59 9.95 -3.53
N LEU A 223 -7.12 10.63 -4.57
CA LEU A 223 -6.27 11.81 -4.43
C LEU A 223 -6.97 12.95 -3.69
N SER A 224 -8.26 13.16 -3.97
CA SER A 224 -9.10 14.15 -3.29
C SER A 224 -9.25 13.82 -1.80
N ASP A 225 -9.47 12.56 -1.44
CA ASP A 225 -9.58 12.13 -0.04
C ASP A 225 -8.23 12.24 0.69
N ILE A 226 -7.13 11.75 0.11
CA ILE A 226 -5.78 11.90 0.68
C ILE A 226 -5.41 13.39 0.85
N GLY A 227 -5.78 14.21 -0.13
CA GLY A 227 -5.59 15.66 -0.12
C GLY A 227 -6.55 16.42 0.78
N ASN A 228 -7.53 15.77 1.41
CA ASN A 228 -8.48 16.41 2.31
C ASN A 228 -7.81 16.70 3.67
N SER A 229 -8.01 17.88 4.25
CA SER A 229 -7.44 18.26 5.56
C SER A 229 -7.88 17.35 6.72
N PHE A 230 -8.96 16.58 6.54
CA PHE A 230 -9.43 15.63 7.54
C PHE A 230 -8.75 14.26 7.45
N CYS A 231 -7.99 13.98 6.39
CA CYS A 231 -7.30 12.72 6.19
C CYS A 231 -6.27 12.45 7.31
N MET A 232 -6.47 11.35 8.04
CA MET A 232 -5.69 11.05 9.24
C MET A 232 -4.27 10.58 8.93
N CYS A 233 -4.03 10.00 7.74
CA CYS A 233 -2.72 9.49 7.35
C CYS A 233 -1.75 10.55 6.82
N GLN A 234 -2.15 11.82 6.70
CA GLN A 234 -1.30 12.86 6.08
C GLN A 234 0.08 13.00 6.73
N LYS A 235 0.14 12.79 8.05
CA LYS A 235 1.38 12.88 8.83
C LYS A 235 2.19 11.59 8.81
N THR A 236 1.63 10.47 8.41
CA THR A 236 2.30 9.16 8.44
C THR A 236 2.65 8.67 7.05
N LEU A 237 1.91 9.08 6.02
CA LEU A 237 2.07 8.59 4.65
C LEU A 237 3.44 8.97 4.08
N ARG A 238 4.21 7.94 3.72
CA ARG A 238 5.58 8.02 3.19
C ARG A 238 5.69 7.56 1.75
N SER A 239 4.81 6.69 1.29
CA SER A 239 4.86 6.11 -0.05
C SER A 239 3.48 6.04 -0.70
N ILE A 240 3.41 6.43 -1.97
CA ILE A 240 2.25 6.25 -2.85
C ILE A 240 2.74 5.53 -4.10
N ASP A 241 2.23 4.34 -4.36
CA ASP A 241 2.45 3.62 -5.61
C ASP A 241 1.14 3.63 -6.42
N MET A 242 1.20 4.21 -7.60
CA MET A 242 0.14 4.29 -8.60
C MET A 242 0.67 3.79 -9.96
N SER A 243 1.60 2.84 -9.94
CA SER A 243 2.10 2.23 -11.17
C SER A 243 1.00 1.49 -11.91
N TYR A 244 1.13 1.38 -13.24
CA TYR A 244 0.18 0.66 -14.10
C TYR A 244 -1.28 1.15 -14.04
N SER A 245 -1.50 2.39 -13.62
CA SER A 245 -2.84 2.93 -13.31
C SER A 245 -3.46 3.76 -14.43
N LYS A 246 -2.80 3.82 -15.59
CA LYS A 246 -3.18 4.67 -16.74
C LYS A 246 -3.39 6.14 -16.39
N CYS A 247 -2.75 6.64 -15.32
CA CYS A 247 -2.77 8.04 -14.94
C CYS A 247 -2.26 8.91 -16.10
N THR A 248 -2.84 10.09 -16.28
CA THR A 248 -2.37 11.06 -17.28
C THR A 248 -1.66 12.24 -16.59
N GLU A 249 -1.30 13.26 -17.36
CA GLU A 249 -0.66 14.47 -16.86
C GLU A 249 -1.52 15.19 -15.81
N ASP A 250 -2.85 15.12 -15.94
CA ASP A 250 -3.79 15.79 -15.04
C ASP A 250 -3.77 15.17 -13.64
N GLU A 251 -3.69 13.84 -13.54
CA GLU A 251 -3.56 13.14 -12.26
C GLU A 251 -2.18 13.37 -11.64
N LEU A 252 -1.10 13.37 -12.43
CA LEU A 252 0.23 13.74 -11.96
C LEU A 252 0.24 15.19 -11.43
N LYS A 253 -0.40 16.11 -12.14
CA LYS A 253 -0.55 17.51 -11.72
C LYS A 253 -1.26 17.61 -10.38
N THR A 254 -2.43 16.96 -10.28
CA THR A 254 -3.24 16.95 -9.05
C THR A 254 -2.43 16.40 -7.87
N LEU A 255 -1.72 15.29 -8.10
CA LEU A 255 -0.85 14.71 -7.08
C LEU A 255 0.25 15.69 -6.64
N LEU A 256 1.07 16.20 -7.56
CA LEU A 256 2.22 17.03 -7.19
C LEU A 256 1.86 18.44 -6.69
N VAL A 257 0.77 19.03 -7.19
CA VAL A 257 0.38 20.41 -6.88
C VAL A 257 -0.61 20.49 -5.73
N ASP A 258 -1.59 19.58 -5.66
CA ASP A 258 -2.72 19.71 -4.72
C ASP A 258 -2.62 18.76 -3.52
N VAL A 259 -1.96 17.61 -3.68
CA VAL A 259 -1.88 16.55 -2.65
C VAL A 259 -0.53 16.57 -1.94
N VAL A 260 0.58 16.51 -2.67
CA VAL A 260 1.94 16.42 -2.11
C VAL A 260 2.26 17.52 -1.09
N PRO A 261 1.89 18.80 -1.28
CA PRO A 261 2.15 19.83 -0.27
C PRO A 261 1.50 19.58 1.10
N LYS A 262 0.48 18.72 1.16
CA LYS A 262 -0.25 18.35 2.38
C LYS A 262 0.32 17.10 3.06
N LEU A 263 1.31 16.44 2.45
CA LEU A 263 1.91 15.19 2.92
C LEU A 263 3.37 15.41 3.34
N PRO A 264 3.64 16.02 4.51
CA PRO A 264 4.98 16.48 4.90
C PRO A 264 6.04 15.38 5.07
N ASN A 265 5.62 14.11 5.11
CA ASN A 265 6.50 12.95 5.26
C ASN A 265 6.52 12.05 4.03
N LEU A 266 5.89 12.45 2.92
CA LEU A 266 5.89 11.68 1.68
C LEU A 266 7.30 11.67 1.07
N VAL A 267 7.88 10.48 0.95
CA VAL A 267 9.24 10.25 0.46
C VAL A 267 9.22 9.74 -0.98
N HIS A 268 8.25 8.89 -1.31
CA HIS A 268 8.23 8.12 -2.54
C HIS A 268 6.87 8.21 -3.25
N ILE A 269 6.91 8.53 -4.53
CA ILE A 269 5.79 8.40 -5.46
C ILE A 269 6.24 7.49 -6.60
N ASN A 270 5.50 6.41 -6.84
CA ASN A 270 5.66 5.58 -8.02
C ASN A 270 4.51 5.81 -8.99
N MET A 271 4.80 6.37 -10.15
CA MET A 271 3.85 6.62 -11.25
C MET A 271 4.37 5.96 -12.54
N SER A 272 5.16 4.90 -12.43
CA SER A 272 5.67 4.16 -13.59
C SER A 272 4.55 3.48 -14.39
N TYR A 273 4.80 3.19 -15.66
CA TYR A 273 3.86 2.50 -16.56
C TYR A 273 2.48 3.17 -16.66
N ASN A 274 2.45 4.51 -16.68
CA ASN A 274 1.23 5.30 -16.84
C ASN A 274 1.15 5.91 -18.26
N LYS A 275 0.13 6.75 -18.50
CA LYS A 275 -0.12 7.43 -19.78
C LYS A 275 0.29 8.90 -19.72
N ILE A 276 1.43 9.20 -19.10
CA ILE A 276 1.95 10.56 -19.01
C ILE A 276 2.80 10.83 -20.26
N GLU A 277 2.27 11.62 -21.19
CA GLU A 277 2.91 11.91 -22.47
C GLU A 277 3.86 13.12 -22.41
N SER A 278 3.62 14.05 -21.48
CA SER A 278 4.50 15.19 -21.20
C SER A 278 4.30 15.75 -19.78
N ILE A 279 5.35 16.27 -19.15
CA ILE A 279 5.28 16.94 -17.85
C ILE A 279 5.22 18.47 -17.96
N GLN A 280 5.14 19.03 -19.16
CA GLN A 280 5.23 20.48 -19.37
C GLN A 280 4.15 21.26 -18.59
N ARG A 281 2.89 20.83 -18.67
CA ARG A 281 1.78 21.48 -17.94
C ARG A 281 1.96 21.41 -16.42
N VAL A 282 2.52 20.31 -15.94
CA VAL A 282 2.79 20.11 -14.51
C VAL A 282 3.87 21.10 -14.06
N ALA A 283 4.96 21.22 -14.83
CA ALA A 283 6.03 22.16 -14.57
C ALA A 283 5.55 23.62 -14.58
N GLU A 284 4.75 24.01 -15.57
CA GLU A 284 4.12 25.34 -15.66
C GLU A 284 3.29 25.65 -14.41
N CYS A 285 2.46 24.70 -13.95
CA CYS A 285 1.65 24.87 -12.74
C CYS A 285 2.52 25.03 -11.47
N ILE A 286 3.59 24.23 -11.34
CA ILE A 286 4.53 24.33 -10.23
C ILE A 286 5.23 25.70 -10.23
N SER A 287 5.62 26.19 -11.41
CA SER A 287 6.27 27.51 -11.52
C SER A 287 5.36 28.68 -11.16
N ALA A 288 4.08 28.57 -11.50
CA ALA A 288 3.06 29.55 -11.15
C ALA A 288 2.75 29.53 -9.65
N ASN A 289 2.83 28.36 -9.02
CA ASN A 289 2.51 28.17 -7.61
C ASN A 289 3.78 28.03 -6.76
N ARG A 290 4.38 29.17 -6.38
CA ARG A 290 5.60 29.24 -5.56
C ARG A 290 5.50 28.55 -4.18
N SER A 291 4.28 28.19 -3.73
CA SER A 291 4.06 27.49 -2.47
C SER A 291 4.19 25.97 -2.56
N VAL A 292 4.30 25.41 -3.78
CA VAL A 292 4.46 23.96 -4.01
C VAL A 292 5.90 23.58 -3.70
N THR A 293 6.21 23.42 -2.42
CA THR A 293 7.46 22.82 -1.98
C THR A 293 7.15 21.75 -0.96
N ASN A 294 7.48 20.52 -1.32
CA ASN A 294 7.58 19.43 -0.35
C ASN A 294 9.03 18.94 -0.39
N ASN A 295 9.76 19.23 0.68
CA ASN A 295 11.16 18.89 0.79
C ASN A 295 11.40 17.44 1.26
N SER A 296 10.36 16.69 1.62
CA SER A 296 10.46 15.27 1.99
C SER A 296 10.48 14.35 0.78
N LEU A 297 9.84 14.74 -0.33
CA LEU A 297 9.79 13.95 -1.56
C LEU A 297 11.19 13.76 -2.12
N GLN A 298 11.59 12.50 -2.28
CA GLN A 298 12.93 12.07 -2.69
C GLN A 298 12.93 11.28 -3.98
N ILE A 299 11.87 10.52 -4.22
CA ILE A 299 11.73 9.63 -5.37
C ILE A 299 10.38 9.90 -6.05
N LEU A 300 10.42 10.19 -7.35
CA LEU A 300 9.26 10.32 -8.23
C LEU A 300 9.50 9.42 -9.44
N ASP A 301 9.13 8.15 -9.32
CA ASP A 301 9.32 7.19 -10.40
C ASP A 301 8.33 7.46 -11.53
N LEU A 302 8.87 7.88 -12.67
CA LEU A 302 8.13 8.15 -13.91
C LEU A 302 8.54 7.18 -15.02
N SER A 303 9.27 6.11 -14.69
CA SER A 303 9.72 5.14 -15.68
C SER A 303 8.59 4.60 -16.54
N TRP A 304 8.93 4.23 -17.77
CA TRP A 304 7.97 3.68 -18.72
C TRP A 304 6.79 4.61 -19.08
N ASN A 305 6.91 5.91 -18.81
CA ASN A 305 6.04 6.94 -19.38
C ASN A 305 6.69 7.56 -20.63
N ALA A 306 5.88 7.91 -21.62
CA ALA A 306 6.38 8.54 -22.85
C ALA A 306 7.10 9.88 -22.58
N ALA A 307 6.71 10.61 -21.52
CA ALA A 307 7.40 11.80 -21.06
C ALA A 307 8.90 11.57 -20.80
N ILE A 308 9.27 10.47 -20.13
CA ILE A 308 10.68 10.16 -19.84
C ILE A 308 11.45 9.83 -21.10
N GLY A 309 10.86 9.11 -22.05
CA GLY A 309 11.49 8.86 -23.36
C GLY A 309 11.76 10.15 -24.17
N LYS A 310 10.99 11.22 -23.90
CA LYS A 310 11.12 12.53 -24.56
C LYS A 310 12.06 13.50 -23.83
N MET A 311 12.69 13.10 -22.72
CA MET A 311 13.52 14.01 -21.89
C MET A 311 14.77 14.57 -22.61
N HIS A 312 15.18 13.97 -23.74
CA HIS A 312 16.24 14.53 -24.58
C HIS A 312 15.78 15.76 -25.38
N GLY A 313 14.48 15.95 -25.54
CA GLY A 313 13.90 17.14 -26.17
C GLY A 313 14.01 18.36 -25.26
N HIS A 314 14.30 19.53 -25.84
CA HIS A 314 14.53 20.77 -25.09
C HIS A 314 13.37 21.15 -24.14
N LYS A 315 12.11 21.00 -24.60
CA LYS A 315 10.93 21.36 -23.81
C LYS A 315 10.72 20.45 -22.60
N GLU A 316 10.80 19.14 -22.81
CA GLU A 316 10.59 18.16 -21.75
C GLU A 316 11.74 18.21 -20.72
N LYS A 317 12.98 18.36 -21.19
CA LYS A 317 14.16 18.59 -20.34
C LYS A 317 14.00 19.82 -19.45
N ALA A 318 13.60 20.96 -20.03
CA ALA A 318 13.41 22.21 -19.30
C ALA A 318 12.29 22.06 -18.24
N SER A 319 11.21 21.37 -18.60
CA SER A 319 10.09 21.08 -17.69
C SER A 319 10.53 20.19 -16.52
N LEU A 320 11.32 19.14 -16.79
CA LEU A 320 11.85 18.27 -15.76
C LEU A 320 12.79 19.02 -14.80
N LEU A 321 13.71 19.82 -15.34
CA LEU A 321 14.61 20.65 -14.53
C LEU A 321 13.84 21.65 -13.66
N MET A 322 12.73 22.18 -14.14
CA MET A 322 11.85 23.06 -13.37
C MET A 322 11.23 22.31 -12.17
N ILE A 323 10.72 21.09 -12.38
CA ILE A 323 10.21 20.23 -11.31
C ILE A 323 11.31 19.92 -10.29
N LEU A 324 12.49 19.48 -10.75
CA LEU A 324 13.62 19.17 -9.87
C LEU A 324 14.11 20.39 -9.08
N ARG A 325 13.94 21.60 -9.61
CA ARG A 325 14.27 22.83 -8.89
C ARG A 325 13.25 23.22 -7.84
N ALA A 326 11.98 22.89 -8.04
CA ALA A 326 10.93 23.09 -7.05
C ALA A 326 11.05 22.07 -5.90
N PHE A 327 11.30 20.80 -6.22
CA PHE A 327 11.46 19.73 -5.23
C PHE A 327 12.94 19.50 -4.91
N LYS A 328 13.51 20.30 -4.00
CA LYS A 328 14.95 20.27 -3.66
C LYS A 328 15.44 18.94 -3.08
N GLY A 329 14.53 18.11 -2.58
CA GLY A 329 14.82 16.76 -2.09
C GLY A 329 14.73 15.67 -3.17
N LEU A 330 14.12 15.95 -4.32
CA LEU A 330 13.87 14.95 -5.36
C LEU A 330 15.14 14.62 -6.13
N TYR A 331 15.63 13.39 -5.97
CA TYR A 331 16.91 12.96 -6.53
C TYR A 331 16.84 11.69 -7.37
N ASN A 332 15.68 11.04 -7.46
CA ASN A 332 15.52 9.82 -8.24
C ASN A 332 14.19 9.87 -9.02
N LEU A 333 14.26 9.61 -10.33
CA LEU A 333 13.12 9.63 -11.24
C LEU A 333 12.68 8.22 -11.69
N GLY A 334 13.22 7.18 -11.04
CA GLY A 334 12.90 5.77 -11.24
C GLY A 334 13.29 5.20 -12.60
N ASN A 335 14.08 5.90 -13.41
CA ASN A 335 14.43 5.45 -14.76
C ASN A 335 15.21 4.11 -14.75
N ASP A 336 14.45 3.03 -14.90
CA ASP A 336 14.95 1.67 -14.83
C ASP A 336 15.60 1.19 -16.15
N ILE A 337 15.14 1.70 -17.29
CA ILE A 337 15.49 1.12 -18.59
C ILE A 337 16.92 1.47 -19.00
N ASP A 338 17.32 2.70 -18.74
CA ASP A 338 18.64 3.17 -19.10
C ASP A 338 19.10 4.28 -18.15
N ALA A 339 19.89 3.90 -17.15
CA ALA A 339 20.52 4.84 -16.25
C ALA A 339 21.51 5.81 -16.97
N MET A 340 21.85 5.59 -18.25
CA MET A 340 22.56 6.54 -19.10
C MET A 340 21.64 7.54 -19.82
N ALA A 341 20.33 7.35 -19.79
CA ALA A 341 19.41 8.20 -20.55
C ALA A 341 19.20 9.58 -19.90
N TYR A 342 19.57 9.81 -18.65
CA TYR A 342 19.52 11.17 -18.12
C TYR A 342 20.46 12.07 -18.90
N SER A 343 19.91 13.14 -19.48
CA SER A 343 20.74 14.24 -19.97
C SER A 343 21.65 14.75 -18.85
N LEU A 344 22.85 15.24 -19.20
CA LEU A 344 23.83 15.72 -18.22
C LEU A 344 23.24 16.75 -17.26
N ASP A 345 22.43 17.69 -17.77
CA ASP A 345 21.78 18.71 -16.94
C ASP A 345 20.86 18.10 -15.87
N VAL A 346 20.05 17.10 -16.26
CA VAL A 346 19.13 16.41 -15.35
C VAL A 346 19.93 15.60 -14.32
N LYS A 347 20.94 14.85 -14.78
CA LYS A 347 21.82 14.07 -13.91
C LYS A 347 22.47 14.97 -12.85
N TYR A 348 23.06 16.10 -13.26
CA TYR A 348 23.68 17.04 -12.33
C TYR A 348 22.67 17.59 -11.32
N GLN A 349 21.47 17.97 -11.76
CA GLN A 349 20.45 18.47 -10.86
C GLN A 349 20.01 17.43 -9.82
N LEU A 350 19.86 16.16 -10.22
CA LEU A 350 19.55 15.06 -9.30
C LEU A 350 20.67 14.85 -8.26
N GLN A 351 21.93 14.90 -8.68
CA GLN A 351 23.09 14.75 -7.79
C GLN A 351 23.18 15.90 -6.78
N ILE A 352 22.90 17.13 -7.23
CA ILE A 352 22.83 18.32 -6.36
C ILE A 352 21.70 18.17 -5.34
N ASN A 353 20.50 17.75 -5.77
CA ASN A 353 19.39 17.52 -4.85
C ASN A 353 19.73 16.43 -3.83
N HIS A 354 20.33 15.32 -4.29
CA HIS A 354 20.76 14.20 -3.44
C HIS A 354 21.80 14.62 -2.38
N SER A 355 22.76 15.48 -2.76
CA SER A 355 23.82 15.92 -1.83
C SER A 355 23.28 16.78 -0.68
N GLY A 356 22.04 17.26 -0.79
CA GLY A 356 21.39 18.03 0.26
C GLY A 356 21.27 19.49 -0.08
N ARG A 357 21.03 19.85 -1.36
CA ARG A 357 20.67 21.22 -1.79
C ARG A 357 19.66 21.93 -0.88
N ARG A 358 18.68 21.20 -0.35
CA ARG A 358 17.70 21.75 0.61
C ARG A 358 18.37 22.34 1.87
N LEU A 359 19.50 21.78 2.29
CA LEU A 359 20.26 22.26 3.45
C LEU A 359 20.91 23.61 3.17
N THR A 360 21.23 23.92 1.91
CA THR A 360 21.90 25.18 1.53
C THR A 360 20.93 26.26 1.08
N GLU A 361 19.77 25.91 0.54
CA GLU A 361 18.83 26.88 -0.07
C GLU A 361 17.56 27.16 0.76
N ASP A 362 17.24 26.39 1.81
CA ASP A 362 16.01 26.58 2.62
C ASP A 362 16.25 27.28 3.98
N PHE A 363 17.35 28.04 4.12
CA PHE A 363 17.72 28.74 5.36
C PHE A 363 16.72 29.82 5.84
N SER A 364 15.61 30.03 5.14
CA SER A 364 14.61 31.04 5.49
C SER A 364 13.72 30.70 6.69
N LEU A 365 13.76 29.47 7.24
CA LEU A 365 12.81 29.02 8.26
C LEU A 365 13.48 28.48 9.54
N VAL A 366 14.38 29.25 10.16
CA VAL A 366 15.13 28.94 11.41
C VAL A 366 16.48 28.30 11.13
N HIS A 367 17.53 29.11 11.31
CA HIS A 367 18.95 28.81 11.15
C HIS A 367 19.41 27.49 11.78
N LYS A 368 19.23 26.37 11.08
CA LYS A 368 20.00 25.15 11.34
C LYS A 368 21.29 25.22 10.54
N THR A 369 22.23 26.04 11.00
CA THR A 369 23.63 25.92 10.56
C THR A 369 24.09 24.51 10.92
N ILE A 370 24.51 23.73 9.92
CA ILE A 370 25.14 22.43 10.18
C ILE A 370 26.42 22.73 10.97
N PRO A 371 26.62 22.13 12.16
CA PRO A 371 27.83 22.33 12.95
C PRO A 371 29.09 22.11 12.09
N LYS A 372 30.10 22.98 12.20
CA LYS A 372 31.35 22.89 11.41
C LYS A 372 31.98 21.49 11.46
N GLY A 373 31.94 20.84 12.61
CA GLY A 373 32.45 19.47 12.80
C GLY A 373 31.68 18.37 12.03
N LEU A 374 30.45 18.63 11.59
CA LEU A 374 29.64 17.70 10.79
C LEU A 374 29.82 17.87 9.28
N ILE A 375 30.47 18.95 8.83
CA ILE A 375 30.67 19.22 7.41
C ILE A 375 31.39 18.07 6.70
N PRO A 376 32.54 17.54 7.19
CA PRO A 376 33.21 16.43 6.52
C PRO A 376 32.30 15.21 6.36
N PHE A 377 31.47 14.91 7.36
CA PHE A 377 30.51 13.81 7.32
C PHE A 377 29.41 14.04 6.28
N VAL A 378 28.91 15.26 6.13
CA VAL A 378 27.90 15.61 5.12
C VAL A 378 28.49 15.49 3.71
N LEU A 379 29.69 16.01 3.48
CA LEU A 379 30.37 15.93 2.18
C LEU A 379 30.72 14.48 1.83
N GLU A 380 31.24 13.70 2.79
CA GLU A 380 31.52 12.28 2.60
C GLU A 380 30.24 11.53 2.27
N ARG A 381 29.16 11.72 3.04
CA ARG A 381 27.87 11.08 2.76
C ARG A 381 27.34 11.44 1.36
N ALA A 382 27.44 12.71 0.96
CA ALA A 382 27.03 13.15 -0.37
C ALA A 382 27.81 12.43 -1.48
N PHE A 383 29.12 12.25 -1.30
CA PHE A 383 29.96 11.49 -2.24
C PHE A 383 29.64 10.00 -2.25
N GLN A 384 29.54 9.37 -1.08
CA GLN A 384 29.29 7.93 -0.93
C GLN A 384 27.97 7.51 -1.59
N LYS A 385 26.98 8.39 -1.53
CA LYS A 385 25.63 8.15 -2.05
C LYS A 385 25.35 8.81 -3.39
N SER A 386 26.36 9.31 -4.11
CA SER A 386 26.17 9.97 -5.41
C SER A 386 25.52 9.07 -6.48
N LEU A 387 25.48 7.76 -6.23
CA LEU A 387 24.88 6.74 -7.09
C LEU A 387 23.44 6.40 -6.72
N ASP A 388 22.93 6.89 -5.59
CA ASP A 388 21.55 6.63 -5.14
C ASP A 388 20.49 7.31 -6.03
N ILE A 389 20.92 8.19 -6.95
CA ILE A 389 20.10 8.73 -8.04
C ILE A 389 19.67 7.66 -9.06
N TYR A 390 20.30 6.47 -8.99
CA TYR A 390 19.97 5.32 -9.83
C TYR A 390 19.31 4.20 -8.99
N PRO A 391 18.47 3.38 -9.65
CA PRO A 391 18.00 2.11 -9.10
C PRO A 391 19.15 1.21 -8.63
N THR A 392 18.90 0.38 -7.62
CA THR A 392 19.93 -0.41 -6.91
C THR A 392 20.80 -1.27 -7.84
N TYR A 393 20.19 -1.89 -8.85
CA TYR A 393 20.90 -2.79 -9.77
C TYR A 393 21.92 -2.06 -10.66
N TRP A 394 21.70 -0.78 -11.00
CA TRP A 394 22.64 0.02 -11.77
C TRP A 394 23.80 0.61 -10.95
N ARG A 395 23.79 0.47 -9.62
CA ARG A 395 24.79 1.14 -8.76
C ARG A 395 26.16 0.47 -8.82
N GLN A 396 26.21 -0.85 -9.02
CA GLN A 396 27.46 -1.62 -8.91
C GLN A 396 28.44 -1.31 -10.05
N GLU A 397 27.94 -0.90 -11.21
CA GLU A 397 28.75 -0.66 -12.40
C GLU A 397 29.29 0.78 -12.49
N ARG A 398 28.91 1.66 -11.54
CA ARG A 398 29.15 3.10 -11.66
C ARG A 398 30.20 3.62 -10.71
N LYS A 399 31.01 4.55 -11.21
CA LYS A 399 31.94 5.33 -10.39
C LYS A 399 31.19 6.42 -9.65
N LYS A 400 31.55 6.63 -8.37
CA LYS A 400 31.06 7.75 -7.57
C LYS A 400 31.42 9.08 -8.23
N ASP A 401 30.58 10.09 -8.00
CA ASP A 401 30.60 11.35 -8.73
C ASP A 401 30.62 12.52 -7.73
N PRO A 402 31.64 13.41 -7.78
CA PRO A 402 31.80 14.49 -6.81
C PRO A 402 30.92 15.72 -7.09
N THR A 403 30.09 15.72 -8.14
CA THR A 403 29.27 16.88 -8.54
C THR A 403 28.49 17.49 -7.37
N GLY A 404 27.80 16.64 -6.59
CA GLY A 404 27.04 17.09 -5.43
C GLY A 404 27.90 17.69 -4.33
N VAL A 405 29.12 17.19 -4.13
CA VAL A 405 30.10 17.72 -3.16
C VAL A 405 30.60 19.10 -3.59
N TYR A 406 30.95 19.24 -4.87
CA TYR A 406 31.40 20.52 -5.43
C TYR A 406 30.34 21.60 -5.27
N TYR A 407 29.08 21.27 -5.58
CA TYR A 407 27.96 22.18 -5.38
C TYR A 407 27.84 22.63 -3.92
N LEU A 408 27.90 21.70 -2.96
CA LEU A 408 27.84 22.04 -1.54
C LEU A 408 28.97 22.99 -1.16
N LEU A 409 30.22 22.68 -1.53
CA LEU A 409 31.38 23.53 -1.23
C LEU A 409 31.25 24.94 -1.82
N GLN A 410 30.67 25.07 -3.01
CA GLN A 410 30.50 26.37 -3.67
C GLN A 410 29.39 27.21 -3.04
N ASN A 411 28.30 26.59 -2.59
CA ASN A 411 27.11 27.28 -2.10
C ASN A 411 27.05 27.37 -0.57
N TRP A 412 27.95 26.67 0.14
CA TRP A 412 28.12 26.85 1.56
C TRP A 412 28.88 28.15 1.80
N SER A 413 28.32 29.04 2.63
CA SER A 413 29.01 30.28 2.98
C SER A 413 30.39 29.99 3.57
N ILE A 414 31.42 30.54 2.93
CA ILE A 414 32.82 30.47 3.37
C ILE A 414 33.00 31.08 4.78
N SER A 415 32.08 31.96 5.21
CA SER A 415 32.05 32.49 6.58
C SER A 415 31.89 31.40 7.65
N ASP A 416 31.43 30.20 7.27
CA ASP A 416 31.30 29.07 8.18
C ASP A 416 32.57 28.20 8.22
N PHE A 417 33.59 28.45 7.40
CA PHE A 417 34.82 27.66 7.37
C PHE A 417 36.01 28.36 8.04
N ILE A 418 36.03 29.69 8.02
CA ILE A 418 36.98 30.54 8.75
C ILE A 418 36.43 30.80 10.15
#